data_AF-A0A2S7WTE5-F1
#
_entry.id   AF-A0A2S7WTE5-F1
#
_cell.length_a   1.000
_cell.length_b   1.000
_cell.length_c   1.000
_cell.angle_alpha   90.00
_cell.angle_beta   90.00
_cell.angle_gamma   90.00
#
_symmetry.space_group_name_H-M   'P 1'
#
loop_
_entity.id
_entity.type
_entity.pdbx_description
1 polymer ?
#
loop_
_entity_poly.entity_id
_entity_poly.type
_entity_poly.pdbx_seq_one_letter_code
_entity_poly.pdbx_strand_id
1 'polypeptide(L)'
;MRNKIPYLFFSLISVLLFISCNNTSQNFIKDISFYQDEFKNLTIEDVSQKNFKDLKKNSLGSNNGNYWFKLKLEQKALNEKIIIQLKEAYLKELIIYNSQLEKIQRFNDYENATFYINLEAHKPIFYFKVKFDRNPYLIINSFSEKNLANVKKSEAFKSTGYYIFVILVLIINLILAYFFKNTIFLWYVFFAASINVLIALYDNTLTGFITNTKALNTFIGIVYLIVPLSTTIFCVKLLKVNLFYPKLTHFLKLLFVPVIILNISFHITHNFEILAYQDLFSSIFYIITLTLGFLLIRKSMYAKYYVIGYSILFTVGILYSIIINFGLTYIPVSMNILKLGVIAEITLLTFAAILKAKEVFRENEKIKQELVLQSKNIDFLKQKNQNKKISDEKLDFISKKYQFTKREKEVFPMILKGNNNQQIADELFISINTVKYHSKNIYEKLHVKSRLELTALFVKKDL
;
A
#
# COMPACT_ATOMS: atom_id res chain seq x y z
N MET A 1 28.28 -9.20 -1.39
CA MET A 1 27.14 -9.24 -2.35
C MET A 1 26.23 -8.01 -2.21
N ARG A 2 26.77 -6.80 -2.27
CA ARG A 2 26.08 -5.58 -1.85
C ARG A 2 26.30 -4.53 -2.93
N ASN A 3 25.43 -4.52 -3.96
CA ASN A 3 25.18 -3.43 -4.94
C ASN A 3 24.61 -3.89 -6.31
N LYS A 4 24.48 -5.19 -6.60
CA LYS A 4 24.03 -5.66 -7.94
C LYS A 4 22.52 -5.88 -8.11
N ILE A 5 21.76 -5.95 -7.02
CA ILE A 5 20.30 -6.17 -7.06
C ILE A 5 19.54 -5.09 -7.87
N PRO A 6 19.81 -3.78 -7.72
CA PRO A 6 19.08 -2.77 -8.50
C PRO A 6 19.39 -2.84 -10.00
N TYR A 7 20.61 -3.23 -10.41
CA TYR A 7 20.98 -3.34 -11.82
C TYR A 7 20.27 -4.49 -12.54
N LEU A 8 20.10 -5.64 -11.86
CA LEU A 8 19.38 -6.80 -12.40
C LEU A 8 17.88 -6.51 -12.58
N PHE A 9 17.30 -5.71 -11.69
CA PHE A 9 15.92 -5.25 -11.79
C PHE A 9 15.72 -4.20 -12.90
N PHE A 10 16.63 -3.24 -13.03
CA PHE A 10 16.59 -2.26 -14.11
C PHE A 10 16.74 -2.90 -15.50
N SER A 11 17.60 -3.92 -15.64
CA SER A 11 17.72 -4.66 -16.91
C SER A 11 16.44 -5.43 -17.27
N LEU A 12 15.71 -5.94 -16.27
CA LEU A 12 14.44 -6.64 -16.51
C LEU A 12 13.32 -5.67 -16.94
N ILE A 13 13.30 -4.47 -16.34
CA ILE A 13 12.37 -3.38 -16.72
C ILE A 13 12.65 -2.89 -18.14
N SER A 14 13.92 -2.73 -18.54
CA SER A 14 14.25 -2.34 -19.92
C SER A 14 13.83 -3.37 -20.96
N VAL A 15 13.91 -4.67 -20.64
CA VAL A 15 13.44 -5.75 -21.53
C VAL A 15 11.91 -5.71 -21.67
N LEU A 16 11.18 -5.48 -20.57
CA LEU A 16 9.71 -5.37 -20.59
C LEU A 16 9.20 -4.11 -21.31
N LEU A 17 9.90 -2.99 -21.18
CA LEU A 17 9.60 -1.76 -21.93
C LEU A 17 9.79 -1.95 -23.44
N PHE A 18 10.84 -2.67 -23.85
CA PHE A 18 11.11 -2.97 -25.27
C PHE A 18 10.01 -3.84 -25.91
N ILE A 19 9.44 -4.79 -25.16
CA ILE A 19 8.37 -5.68 -25.62
C ILE A 19 7.03 -4.93 -25.81
N SER A 20 6.83 -3.80 -25.13
CA SER A 20 5.58 -3.03 -25.20
C SER A 20 5.39 -2.20 -26.48
N CYS A 21 6.48 -1.86 -27.18
CA CYS A 21 6.46 -0.91 -28.32
C CYS A 21 6.09 -1.52 -29.68
N ASN A 22 6.04 -2.84 -29.83
CA ASN A 22 5.63 -3.46 -31.09
C ASN A 22 4.11 -3.64 -31.13
N ASN A 23 3.40 -2.67 -31.71
CA ASN A 23 2.01 -2.78 -32.13
C ASN A 23 1.86 -2.22 -33.55
N THR A 24 2.15 -3.04 -34.57
CA THR A 24 1.65 -2.82 -35.93
C THR A 24 0.33 -3.55 -36.08
N SER A 25 -0.79 -2.93 -35.70
CA SER A 25 -2.13 -3.46 -36.01
C SER A 25 -2.63 -2.84 -37.30
N GLN A 26 -2.83 -3.65 -38.34
CA GLN A 26 -3.62 -3.26 -39.51
C GLN A 26 -5.06 -3.00 -39.05
N ASN A 27 -5.55 -1.76 -39.19
CA ASN A 27 -6.95 -1.44 -38.95
C ASN A 27 -7.72 -1.49 -40.29
N PHE A 28 -8.80 -2.25 -40.32
CA PHE A 28 -9.71 -2.44 -41.45
C PHE A 28 -11.04 -1.70 -41.26
N ILE A 29 -11.23 -1.05 -40.11
CA ILE A 29 -12.42 -0.27 -39.80
C ILE A 29 -12.24 1.13 -40.37
N LYS A 30 -13.14 1.53 -41.26
CA LYS A 30 -13.17 2.86 -41.87
C LYS A 30 -13.87 3.86 -40.96
N ASP A 31 -15.11 3.56 -40.59
CA ASP A 31 -15.95 4.41 -39.74
C ASP A 31 -16.79 3.56 -38.78
N ILE A 32 -17.03 4.08 -37.58
CA ILE A 32 -18.00 3.54 -36.63
C ILE A 32 -18.93 4.67 -36.24
N SER A 33 -20.22 4.37 -36.15
CA SER A 33 -21.25 5.30 -35.70
C SER A 33 -22.23 4.58 -34.78
N PHE A 34 -22.92 5.31 -33.91
CA PHE A 34 -23.81 4.74 -32.90
C PHE A 34 -25.18 5.45 -32.85
N TYR A 35 -26.17 4.75 -32.30
CA TYR A 35 -27.51 5.24 -32.00
C TYR A 35 -28.00 4.63 -30.68
N GLN A 36 -28.53 5.46 -29.77
CA GLN A 36 -29.05 4.99 -28.48
C GLN A 36 -30.53 4.60 -28.61
N ASP A 37 -30.87 3.37 -28.23
CA ASP A 37 -32.23 2.82 -28.23
C ASP A 37 -32.90 3.11 -26.88
N GLU A 38 -33.41 4.35 -26.73
CA GLU A 38 -34.07 4.84 -25.50
C GLU A 38 -35.32 4.02 -25.13
N PHE A 39 -36.07 3.54 -26.13
CA PHE A 39 -37.33 2.83 -25.95
C PHE A 39 -37.17 1.31 -25.83
N LYS A 40 -35.94 0.79 -25.98
CA LYS A 40 -35.54 -0.63 -25.88
C LYS A 40 -36.21 -1.59 -26.87
N ASN A 41 -37.03 -1.09 -27.80
CA ASN A 41 -37.89 -1.87 -28.67
C ASN A 41 -37.54 -1.73 -30.16
N LEU A 42 -36.51 -0.95 -30.51
CA LEU A 42 -36.18 -0.72 -31.91
C LEU A 42 -35.65 -1.98 -32.59
N THR A 43 -36.18 -2.25 -33.78
CA THR A 43 -35.72 -3.33 -34.67
C THR A 43 -34.62 -2.84 -35.61
N ILE A 44 -33.96 -3.77 -36.30
CA ILE A 44 -32.93 -3.43 -37.29
C ILE A 44 -33.49 -2.60 -38.45
N GLU A 45 -34.73 -2.85 -38.85
CA GLU A 45 -35.43 -2.12 -39.91
C GLU A 45 -35.64 -0.66 -39.51
N ASP A 46 -36.15 -0.43 -38.29
CA ASP A 46 -36.33 0.91 -37.73
C ASP A 46 -35.01 1.69 -37.65
N VAL A 47 -33.95 1.00 -37.22
CA VAL A 47 -32.64 1.60 -36.95
C VAL A 47 -31.87 1.90 -38.23
N SER A 48 -32.03 1.07 -39.27
CA SER A 48 -31.33 1.26 -40.56
C SER A 48 -31.61 2.61 -41.22
N GLN A 49 -32.79 3.20 -40.92
CA GLN A 49 -33.25 4.48 -41.45
C GLN A 49 -32.92 5.67 -40.55
N LYS A 50 -32.37 5.45 -39.35
CA LYS A 50 -32.04 6.53 -38.41
C LYS A 50 -30.68 7.15 -38.70
N ASN A 51 -30.53 8.40 -38.25
CA ASN A 51 -29.27 9.11 -38.28
C ASN A 51 -28.37 8.67 -37.12
N PHE A 52 -27.30 7.95 -37.45
CA PHE A 52 -26.26 7.57 -36.49
C PHE A 52 -25.31 8.74 -36.21
N LYS A 53 -24.82 8.83 -34.98
CA LYS A 53 -23.77 9.78 -34.59
C LYS A 53 -22.41 9.11 -34.74
N ASP A 54 -21.43 9.79 -35.33
CA ASP A 54 -20.09 9.24 -35.48
C ASP A 54 -19.45 8.95 -34.12
N LEU A 55 -18.91 7.74 -34.00
CA LEU A 55 -18.13 7.32 -32.85
C LEU A 55 -16.70 7.82 -33.03
N LYS A 56 -16.47 9.10 -32.77
CA LYS A 56 -15.12 9.69 -32.82
C LYS A 56 -14.19 9.18 -31.72
N LYS A 57 -14.73 8.47 -30.72
CA LYS A 57 -14.12 8.14 -29.43
C LYS A 57 -14.63 6.79 -28.95
N ASN A 58 -13.79 5.99 -28.29
CA ASN A 58 -14.17 4.67 -27.77
C ASN A 58 -15.16 4.71 -26.60
N SER A 59 -15.64 5.88 -26.17
CA SER A 59 -16.63 6.02 -25.11
C SER A 59 -17.85 6.80 -25.58
N LEU A 60 -19.02 6.37 -25.10
CA LEU A 60 -20.32 6.98 -25.34
C LEU A 60 -20.83 7.80 -24.13
N GLY A 61 -19.99 8.04 -23.13
CA GLY A 61 -20.35 8.79 -21.91
C GLY A 61 -20.89 7.90 -20.79
N SER A 62 -21.75 8.44 -19.93
CA SER A 62 -22.29 7.78 -18.72
C SER A 62 -23.68 7.18 -18.90
N ASN A 63 -24.31 7.33 -20.07
CA ASN A 63 -25.67 6.86 -20.28
C ASN A 63 -25.66 5.35 -20.54
N ASN A 64 -26.00 4.55 -19.54
CA ASN A 64 -26.11 3.10 -19.71
C ASN A 64 -27.37 2.76 -20.53
N GLY A 65 -27.36 1.65 -21.28
CA GLY A 65 -28.55 1.25 -22.05
C GLY A 65 -28.27 0.42 -23.29
N ASN A 66 -29.28 0.38 -24.17
CA ASN A 66 -29.21 -0.32 -25.44
C ASN A 66 -28.66 0.62 -26.51
N TYR A 67 -27.65 0.16 -27.23
CA TYR A 67 -27.00 0.91 -28.28
C TYR A 67 -26.95 0.06 -29.55
N TRP A 68 -27.17 0.74 -30.67
CA TRP A 68 -26.93 0.21 -31.99
C TRP A 68 -25.67 0.84 -32.55
N PHE A 69 -24.81 0.03 -33.13
CA PHE A 69 -23.62 0.50 -33.83
C PHE A 69 -23.72 0.13 -35.29
N LYS A 70 -23.24 1.04 -36.13
CA LYS A 70 -23.08 0.85 -37.57
C LYS A 70 -21.59 0.94 -37.87
N LEU A 71 -21.03 -0.18 -38.32
CA LEU A 71 -19.62 -0.35 -38.62
C LEU A 71 -19.42 -0.45 -40.12
N LYS A 72 -18.51 0.38 -40.64
CA LYS A 72 -18.15 0.44 -42.05
C LYS A 72 -16.70 0.00 -42.21
N LEU A 73 -16.46 -1.03 -43.00
CA LEU A 73 -15.12 -1.54 -43.30
C LEU A 73 -14.49 -0.84 -44.50
N GLU A 74 -13.15 -0.82 -44.54
CA GLU A 74 -12.37 -0.35 -45.68
C GLU A 74 -12.49 -1.28 -46.89
N GLN A 75 -12.25 -0.77 -48.10
CA GLN A 75 -12.36 -1.59 -49.32
C GLN A 75 -11.31 -2.74 -49.38
N LYS A 76 -10.14 -2.54 -48.77
CA LYS A 76 -9.11 -3.58 -48.64
C LYS A 76 -9.57 -4.80 -47.83
N ALA A 77 -10.69 -4.69 -47.11
CA ALA A 77 -11.30 -5.74 -46.31
C ALA A 77 -12.05 -6.80 -47.13
N LEU A 78 -12.44 -6.50 -48.38
CA LEU A 78 -13.40 -7.32 -49.13
C LEU A 78 -12.86 -8.69 -49.58
N ASN A 79 -11.53 -8.90 -49.59
CA ASN A 79 -10.90 -10.14 -50.05
C ASN A 79 -10.26 -10.96 -48.91
N GLU A 80 -10.44 -10.55 -47.66
CA GLU A 80 -9.86 -11.22 -46.50
C GLU A 80 -10.94 -11.64 -45.50
N LYS A 81 -10.74 -12.79 -44.85
CA LYS A 81 -11.50 -13.16 -43.65
C LYS A 81 -11.07 -12.24 -42.51
N ILE A 82 -11.99 -11.38 -42.08
CA ILE A 82 -11.74 -10.36 -41.05
C ILE A 82 -12.44 -10.71 -39.76
N ILE A 83 -11.72 -10.51 -38.67
CA ILE A 83 -12.16 -10.80 -37.33
C ILE A 83 -12.33 -9.47 -36.63
N ILE A 84 -13.52 -9.25 -36.09
CA ILE A 84 -13.83 -8.06 -35.29
C ILE A 84 -13.85 -8.49 -33.83
N GLN A 85 -12.98 -7.88 -33.05
CA GLN A 85 -12.90 -8.09 -31.63
C GLN A 85 -13.52 -6.90 -30.91
N LEU A 86 -14.59 -7.13 -30.15
CA LEU A 86 -15.08 -6.18 -29.16
C LEU A 86 -14.40 -6.52 -27.83
N LYS A 87 -13.57 -5.63 -27.32
CA LYS A 87 -12.96 -5.81 -25.99
C LYS A 87 -13.85 -5.19 -24.94
N GLU A 88 -14.77 -5.99 -24.39
CA GLU A 88 -15.56 -5.58 -23.22
C GLU A 88 -16.04 -6.78 -22.40
N ALA A 89 -16.07 -6.63 -21.07
CA ALA A 89 -16.42 -7.72 -20.16
C ALA A 89 -17.93 -7.88 -19.88
N TYR A 90 -18.77 -6.94 -20.32
CA TYR A 90 -20.14 -6.80 -19.79
C TYR A 90 -21.23 -6.63 -20.86
N LEU A 91 -21.05 -7.22 -22.05
CA LEU A 91 -22.04 -7.28 -23.15
C LEU A 91 -23.12 -8.36 -22.96
N LYS A 92 -24.33 -8.01 -22.49
CA LYS A 92 -25.39 -9.00 -22.19
C LYS A 92 -25.94 -9.72 -23.39
N GLU A 93 -25.95 -9.02 -24.51
CA GLU A 93 -26.47 -9.51 -25.77
C GLU A 93 -25.74 -8.78 -26.89
N LEU A 94 -25.31 -9.56 -27.87
CA LEU A 94 -24.76 -9.06 -29.12
C LEU A 94 -25.52 -9.73 -30.27
N ILE A 95 -26.19 -8.91 -31.08
CA ILE A 95 -26.83 -9.35 -32.32
C ILE A 95 -26.17 -8.61 -33.48
N ILE A 96 -25.72 -9.35 -34.49
CA ILE A 96 -25.07 -8.80 -35.68
C ILE A 96 -25.98 -8.98 -36.89
N TYR A 97 -26.13 -7.92 -37.67
CA TYR A 97 -26.87 -7.89 -38.92
C TYR A 97 -25.96 -7.52 -40.08
N ASN A 98 -26.16 -8.18 -41.22
CA ASN A 98 -25.48 -7.84 -42.47
C ASN A 98 -26.12 -6.59 -43.09
N SER A 99 -25.55 -6.17 -44.21
CA SER A 99 -26.07 -5.06 -45.01
C SER A 99 -27.48 -5.27 -45.62
N GLN A 100 -27.98 -6.50 -45.64
CA GLN A 100 -29.33 -6.88 -46.07
C GLN A 100 -30.29 -6.98 -44.87
N LEU A 101 -29.84 -6.57 -43.66
CA LEU A 101 -30.57 -6.64 -42.41
C LEU A 101 -30.87 -8.07 -41.93
N GLU A 102 -30.23 -9.06 -42.53
CA GLU A 102 -30.32 -10.45 -42.08
C GLU A 102 -29.43 -10.65 -40.86
N LYS A 103 -29.96 -11.40 -39.90
CA LYS A 103 -29.26 -11.71 -38.66
C LYS A 103 -28.20 -12.77 -38.93
N ILE A 104 -26.94 -12.40 -38.76
CA ILE A 104 -25.79 -13.29 -38.98
C ILE A 104 -25.58 -14.20 -37.77
N GLN A 105 -25.61 -13.64 -36.55
CA GLN A 105 -25.32 -14.38 -35.34
C GLN A 105 -25.92 -13.70 -34.09
N ARG A 106 -26.37 -14.52 -33.12
CA ARG A 106 -26.75 -14.09 -31.76
C ARG A 106 -25.86 -14.80 -30.76
N PHE A 107 -25.22 -14.05 -29.88
CA PHE A 107 -24.47 -14.62 -28.77
C PHE A 107 -25.22 -14.37 -27.46
N ASN A 108 -25.41 -15.44 -26.70
CA ASN A 108 -26.03 -15.40 -25.37
C ASN A 108 -24.99 -15.58 -24.24
N ASP A 109 -23.74 -15.98 -24.55
CA ASP A 109 -22.72 -16.32 -23.55
C ASP A 109 -21.34 -15.67 -23.80
N TYR A 110 -20.70 -15.37 -22.67
CA TYR A 110 -19.66 -14.37 -22.44
C TYR A 110 -18.24 -14.94 -22.38
N GLU A 111 -17.67 -15.34 -23.51
CA GLU A 111 -16.22 -15.57 -23.58
C GLU A 111 -15.57 -14.71 -24.65
N ASN A 112 -14.84 -13.69 -24.18
CA ASN A 112 -13.89 -12.85 -24.93
C ASN A 112 -14.43 -11.96 -26.06
N ALA A 113 -15.76 -11.85 -26.26
CA ALA A 113 -16.43 -10.91 -27.19
C ALA A 113 -15.70 -10.71 -28.55
N THR A 114 -15.04 -11.78 -29.00
CA THR A 114 -14.27 -11.81 -30.24
C THR A 114 -15.11 -12.62 -31.20
N PHE A 115 -15.61 -11.99 -32.26
CA PHE A 115 -16.43 -12.69 -33.25
C PHE A 115 -15.80 -12.65 -34.63
N TYR A 116 -16.05 -13.74 -35.34
CA TYR A 116 -15.52 -13.98 -36.66
C TYR A 116 -16.60 -13.55 -37.65
N ILE A 117 -16.34 -12.51 -38.45
CA ILE A 117 -17.23 -12.15 -39.55
C ILE A 117 -16.60 -12.71 -40.82
N ASN A 118 -17.23 -13.74 -41.40
CA ASN A 118 -16.86 -14.14 -42.75
C ASN A 118 -17.47 -13.10 -43.71
N LEU A 119 -16.62 -12.28 -44.33
CA LEU A 119 -17.08 -11.23 -45.25
C LEU A 119 -17.36 -11.84 -46.62
N GLU A 120 -18.64 -11.99 -46.98
CA GLU A 120 -19.02 -12.26 -48.36
C GLU A 120 -19.17 -10.94 -49.13
N ALA A 121 -18.05 -10.60 -49.79
CA ALA A 121 -17.81 -9.85 -51.02
C ALA A 121 -18.60 -8.58 -51.43
N HIS A 122 -19.76 -8.20 -50.89
CA HIS A 122 -20.56 -7.18 -51.60
C HIS A 122 -21.05 -5.97 -50.83
N LYS A 123 -21.07 -5.93 -49.49
CA LYS A 123 -21.43 -4.70 -48.76
C LYS A 123 -20.76 -4.62 -47.36
N PRO A 124 -19.88 -3.62 -47.11
CA PRO A 124 -19.02 -3.56 -45.92
C PRO A 124 -19.69 -2.90 -44.70
N ILE A 125 -21.02 -2.98 -44.58
CA ILE A 125 -21.77 -2.32 -43.50
C ILE A 125 -22.40 -3.39 -42.61
N PHE A 126 -22.10 -3.30 -41.32
CA PHE A 126 -22.64 -4.19 -40.29
C PHE A 126 -23.32 -3.37 -39.22
N TYR A 127 -24.43 -3.89 -38.73
CA TYR A 127 -25.10 -3.34 -37.56
C TYR A 127 -24.96 -4.30 -36.41
N PHE A 128 -24.69 -3.80 -35.22
CA PHE A 128 -24.74 -4.62 -34.03
C PHE A 128 -25.42 -3.92 -32.86
N LYS A 129 -26.26 -4.68 -32.15
CA LYS A 129 -26.94 -4.22 -30.93
C LYS A 129 -26.13 -4.65 -29.73
N VAL A 130 -25.84 -3.72 -28.84
CA VAL A 130 -25.15 -3.94 -27.57
C VAL A 130 -26.03 -3.45 -26.43
N LYS A 131 -26.16 -4.26 -25.39
CA LYS A 131 -26.68 -3.82 -24.09
C LYS A 131 -25.53 -3.63 -23.11
N PHE A 132 -25.28 -2.37 -22.74
CA PHE A 132 -24.30 -2.04 -21.71
C PHE A 132 -24.97 -1.96 -20.35
N ASP A 133 -24.59 -2.85 -19.42
CA ASP A 133 -24.96 -2.75 -18.00
C ASP A 133 -24.04 -1.78 -17.22
N ARG A 134 -22.92 -1.37 -17.84
CA ARG A 134 -21.92 -0.43 -17.33
C ARG A 134 -21.72 0.70 -18.32
N ASN A 135 -20.81 1.61 -18.01
CA ASN A 135 -20.40 2.67 -18.91
C ASN A 135 -20.11 2.15 -20.32
N PRO A 136 -20.77 2.72 -21.34
CA PRO A 136 -20.60 2.28 -22.71
C PRO A 136 -19.21 2.66 -23.25
N TYR A 137 -18.23 1.78 -23.03
CA TYR A 137 -16.85 1.92 -23.48
C TYR A 137 -16.47 0.76 -24.40
N LEU A 138 -16.53 1.02 -25.70
CA LEU A 138 -16.36 0.01 -26.73
C LEU A 138 -15.01 0.16 -27.42
N ILE A 139 -14.14 -0.84 -27.27
CA ILE A 139 -12.94 -0.98 -28.11
C ILE A 139 -13.25 -2.00 -29.20
N ILE A 140 -13.20 -1.57 -30.45
CA ILE A 140 -13.33 -2.44 -31.62
C ILE A 140 -11.99 -2.55 -32.31
N ASN A 141 -11.45 -3.76 -32.38
CA ASN A 141 -10.27 -4.06 -33.18
C ASN A 141 -10.66 -4.94 -34.36
N SER A 142 -9.99 -4.77 -35.50
CA SER A 142 -10.15 -5.65 -36.66
C SER A 142 -8.82 -6.32 -37.00
N PHE A 143 -8.83 -7.61 -37.31
CA PHE A 143 -7.65 -8.36 -37.70
C PHE A 143 -7.94 -9.24 -38.89
N SER A 144 -6.94 -9.52 -39.74
CA SER A 144 -7.04 -10.64 -40.67
C SER A 144 -6.89 -11.96 -39.90
N GLU A 145 -7.56 -13.01 -40.37
CA GLU A 145 -7.50 -14.35 -39.76
C GLU A 145 -6.05 -14.86 -39.60
N LYS A 146 -5.20 -14.59 -40.61
CA LYS A 146 -3.76 -14.94 -40.59
C LYS A 146 -2.99 -14.26 -39.45
N ASN A 147 -3.37 -13.04 -39.09
CA ASN A 147 -2.71 -12.26 -38.05
C ASN A 147 -3.28 -12.50 -36.65
N LEU A 148 -4.49 -13.07 -36.54
CA LEU A 148 -5.16 -13.27 -35.25
C LEU A 148 -4.34 -14.12 -34.28
N ALA A 149 -3.77 -15.23 -34.75
CA ALA A 149 -2.99 -16.13 -33.90
C ALA A 149 -1.77 -15.39 -33.30
N ASN A 150 -1.10 -14.56 -34.10
CA ASN A 150 0.04 -13.76 -33.66
C ASN A 150 -0.38 -12.66 -32.68
N VAL A 151 -1.51 -11.99 -32.92
CA VAL A 151 -2.05 -10.96 -32.02
C VAL A 151 -2.45 -11.58 -30.69
N LYS A 152 -3.23 -12.66 -30.69
CA LYS A 152 -3.64 -13.38 -29.47
C LYS A 152 -2.41 -13.86 -28.69
N LYS A 153 -1.41 -14.42 -29.36
CA LYS A 153 -0.15 -14.85 -28.73
C LYS A 153 0.61 -13.68 -28.12
N SER A 154 0.69 -12.54 -28.81
CA SER A 154 1.35 -11.32 -28.31
C SER A 154 0.63 -10.75 -27.08
N GLU A 155 -0.70 -10.65 -27.12
CA GLU A 155 -1.50 -10.15 -26.00
C GLU A 155 -1.41 -11.08 -24.78
N ALA A 156 -1.52 -12.39 -24.99
CA ALA A 156 -1.32 -13.38 -23.95
C ALA A 156 0.09 -13.30 -23.36
N PHE A 157 1.12 -13.19 -24.19
CA PHE A 157 2.51 -13.06 -23.73
C PHE A 157 2.72 -11.81 -22.87
N LYS A 158 2.20 -10.65 -23.31
CA LYS A 158 2.26 -9.39 -22.55
C LYS A 158 1.54 -9.51 -21.20
N SER A 159 0.33 -10.09 -21.19
CA SER A 159 -0.45 -10.25 -19.97
C SER A 159 0.20 -11.25 -18.99
N THR A 160 0.61 -12.41 -19.48
CA THR A 160 1.28 -13.45 -18.68
C THR A 160 2.61 -12.94 -18.11
N GLY A 161 3.42 -12.26 -18.91
CA GLY A 161 4.69 -11.67 -18.46
C GLY A 161 4.49 -10.64 -17.33
N TYR A 162 3.44 -9.82 -17.42
CA TYR A 162 3.06 -8.89 -16.36
C TYR A 162 2.74 -9.62 -15.05
N TYR A 163 1.83 -10.61 -15.07
CA TYR A 163 1.43 -11.31 -13.85
C TYR A 163 2.54 -12.16 -13.23
N ILE A 164 3.42 -12.75 -14.06
CA ILE A 164 4.63 -13.43 -13.57
C ILE A 164 5.52 -12.45 -12.80
N PHE A 165 5.75 -11.25 -13.34
CA PHE A 165 6.54 -10.23 -12.66
C PHE A 165 5.90 -9.80 -11.33
N VAL A 166 4.59 -9.58 -11.31
CA VAL A 166 3.84 -9.25 -10.08
C VAL A 166 4.03 -10.35 -9.04
N ILE A 167 3.78 -11.61 -9.39
CA ILE A 167 3.93 -12.76 -8.47
C ILE A 167 5.36 -12.84 -7.94
N LEU A 168 6.37 -12.65 -8.80
CA LEU A 168 7.77 -12.64 -8.41
C LEU A 168 8.05 -11.55 -7.35
N VAL A 169 7.56 -10.33 -7.58
CA VAL A 169 7.73 -9.22 -6.61
C VAL A 169 7.00 -9.53 -5.29
N LEU A 170 5.81 -10.12 -5.32
CA LEU A 170 5.08 -10.51 -4.11
C LEU A 170 5.86 -11.58 -3.32
N ILE A 171 6.38 -12.62 -3.99
CA ILE A 171 7.20 -13.66 -3.36
C ILE A 171 8.47 -13.07 -2.76
N ILE A 172 9.17 -12.19 -3.49
CA ILE A 172 10.36 -11.49 -2.97
C ILE A 172 10.02 -10.72 -1.70
N ASN A 173 8.89 -10.01 -1.68
CA ASN A 173 8.49 -9.26 -0.49
C ASN A 173 8.06 -10.16 0.68
N LEU A 174 7.46 -11.33 0.43
CA LEU A 174 7.23 -12.34 1.47
C LEU A 174 8.54 -12.88 2.06
N ILE A 175 9.53 -13.17 1.20
CA ILE A 175 10.87 -13.57 1.63
C ILE A 175 11.51 -12.45 2.47
N LEU A 176 11.42 -11.19 2.03
CA LEU A 176 11.91 -10.04 2.79
C LEU A 176 11.19 -9.89 4.13
N ALA A 177 9.87 -10.15 4.19
CA ALA A 177 9.11 -10.14 5.44
C ALA A 177 9.69 -11.13 6.45
N TYR A 178 10.01 -12.35 6.01
CA TYR A 178 10.64 -13.39 6.82
C TYR A 178 12.05 -12.98 7.29
N PHE A 179 12.91 -12.54 6.37
CA PHE A 179 14.30 -12.17 6.68
C PHE A 179 14.41 -10.96 7.62
N PHE A 180 13.64 -9.90 7.37
CA PHE A 180 13.69 -8.68 8.18
C PHE A 180 12.81 -8.75 9.43
N LYS A 181 11.99 -9.79 9.59
CA LYS A 181 10.97 -9.92 10.65
C LYS A 181 10.13 -8.64 10.81
N ASN A 182 9.81 -7.99 9.70
CA ASN A 182 9.15 -6.69 9.67
C ASN A 182 7.81 -6.80 8.95
N THR A 183 6.73 -6.49 9.67
CA THR A 183 5.35 -6.60 9.18
C THR A 183 5.05 -5.66 8.02
N ILE A 184 5.88 -4.65 7.77
CA ILE A 184 5.70 -3.73 6.62
C ILE A 184 5.62 -4.46 5.29
N PHE A 185 6.44 -5.49 5.10
CA PHE A 185 6.48 -6.24 3.85
C PHE A 185 5.19 -7.04 3.65
N LEU A 186 4.57 -7.53 4.73
CA LEU A 186 3.25 -8.19 4.66
C LEU A 186 2.15 -7.21 4.26
N TRP A 187 2.14 -6.02 4.87
CA TRP A 187 1.18 -4.97 4.50
C TRP A 187 1.37 -4.51 3.05
N TYR A 188 2.62 -4.47 2.60
CA TYR A 188 2.94 -4.16 1.21
C TYR A 188 2.47 -5.26 0.24
N VAL A 189 2.70 -6.54 0.56
CA VAL A 189 2.20 -7.67 -0.24
C VAL A 189 0.68 -7.63 -0.35
N PHE A 190 -0.02 -7.37 0.76
CA PHE A 190 -1.49 -7.24 0.76
C PHE A 190 -1.97 -6.08 -0.12
N PHE A 191 -1.32 -4.92 -0.01
CA PHE A 191 -1.59 -3.76 -0.85
C PHE A 191 -1.36 -4.05 -2.34
N ALA A 192 -0.16 -4.52 -2.69
CA ALA A 192 0.21 -4.80 -4.08
C ALA A 192 -0.69 -5.90 -4.69
N ALA A 193 -1.01 -6.95 -3.93
CA ALA A 193 -1.94 -7.98 -4.38
C ALA A 193 -3.33 -7.41 -4.68
N SER A 194 -3.88 -6.57 -3.79
CA SER A 194 -5.23 -6.01 -3.99
C SER A 194 -5.35 -5.15 -5.25
N ILE A 195 -4.36 -4.30 -5.54
CA ILE A 195 -4.33 -3.51 -6.79
C ILE A 195 -4.22 -4.41 -8.01
N ASN A 196 -3.40 -5.46 -7.93
CA ASN A 196 -3.21 -6.36 -9.07
C ASN A 196 -4.43 -7.25 -9.33
N VAL A 197 -5.20 -7.59 -8.30
CA VAL A 197 -6.52 -8.21 -8.47
C VAL A 197 -7.48 -7.24 -9.15
N LEU A 198 -7.48 -5.95 -8.78
CA LEU A 198 -8.30 -4.94 -9.46
C LEU A 198 -7.91 -4.79 -10.94
N ILE A 199 -6.62 -4.78 -11.27
CA ILE A 199 -6.14 -4.72 -12.66
C ILE A 199 -6.58 -5.98 -13.44
N ALA A 200 -6.54 -7.14 -12.79
CA ALA A 200 -7.00 -8.40 -13.37
C ALA A 200 -8.52 -8.47 -13.60
N LEU A 201 -9.29 -7.64 -12.88
CA LEU A 201 -10.70 -7.41 -13.18
C LEU A 201 -10.87 -6.44 -14.36
N TYR A 202 -10.05 -5.40 -14.45
CA TYR A 202 -10.12 -4.42 -15.55
C TYR A 202 -9.69 -4.97 -16.91
N ASP A 203 -8.72 -5.89 -16.95
CA ASP A 203 -8.26 -6.52 -18.18
C ASP A 203 -8.94 -7.86 -18.50
N ASN A 204 -9.96 -8.21 -17.70
CA ASN A 204 -10.76 -9.44 -17.79
C ASN A 204 -9.98 -10.74 -17.58
N THR A 205 -8.75 -10.70 -17.04
CA THR A 205 -8.00 -11.94 -16.76
C THR A 205 -8.75 -12.84 -15.77
N LEU A 206 -9.48 -12.26 -14.81
CA LEU A 206 -10.21 -13.02 -13.79
C LEU A 206 -11.56 -13.59 -14.25
N THR A 207 -12.16 -13.07 -15.32
CA THR A 207 -13.47 -13.55 -15.79
C THR A 207 -13.41 -14.96 -16.37
N GLY A 208 -12.23 -15.41 -16.83
CA GLY A 208 -12.02 -16.80 -17.23
C GLY A 208 -12.03 -17.81 -16.08
N PHE A 209 -11.88 -17.35 -14.83
CA PHE A 209 -11.90 -18.21 -13.64
C PHE A 209 -13.23 -18.14 -12.89
N ILE A 210 -13.89 -16.97 -12.90
CA ILE A 210 -15.18 -16.74 -12.24
C ILE A 210 -16.25 -16.56 -13.34
N THR A 211 -16.85 -17.67 -13.74
CA THR A 211 -17.88 -17.70 -14.81
C THR A 211 -19.25 -17.24 -14.32
N ASN A 212 -19.54 -17.39 -13.02
CA ASN A 212 -20.82 -16.97 -12.44
C ASN A 212 -20.88 -15.44 -12.30
N THR A 213 -21.77 -14.79 -13.04
CA THR A 213 -21.94 -13.33 -13.09
C THR A 213 -22.29 -12.71 -11.73
N LYS A 214 -23.11 -13.37 -10.92
CA LYS A 214 -23.48 -12.88 -9.57
C LYS A 214 -22.29 -12.98 -8.61
N ALA A 215 -21.53 -14.07 -8.70
CA ALA A 215 -20.31 -14.24 -7.90
C ALA A 215 -19.24 -13.21 -8.31
N LEU A 216 -19.07 -12.98 -9.62
CA LEU A 216 -18.15 -11.98 -10.16
C LEU A 216 -18.51 -10.57 -9.69
N ASN A 217 -19.78 -10.18 -9.73
CA ASN A 217 -20.22 -8.87 -9.25
C ASN A 217 -19.98 -8.70 -7.74
N THR A 218 -20.25 -9.74 -6.96
CA THR A 218 -19.95 -9.73 -5.52
C THR A 218 -18.45 -9.54 -5.28
N PHE A 219 -17.63 -10.29 -6.01
CA PHE A 219 -16.18 -10.23 -5.92
C PHE A 219 -15.63 -8.85 -6.31
N ILE A 220 -16.17 -8.22 -7.36
CA ILE A 220 -15.81 -6.86 -7.77
C ILE A 220 -16.07 -5.87 -6.63
N GLY A 221 -17.26 -5.90 -6.02
CA GLY A 221 -17.57 -5.04 -4.87
C GLY A 221 -16.55 -5.21 -3.73
N ILE A 222 -16.20 -6.45 -3.38
CA ILE A 222 -15.21 -6.74 -2.33
C ILE A 222 -13.84 -6.13 -2.67
N VAL A 223 -13.38 -6.27 -3.91
CA VAL A 223 -12.08 -5.72 -4.33
C VAL A 223 -12.05 -4.20 -4.23
N TYR A 224 -13.13 -3.51 -4.64
CA TYR A 224 -13.26 -2.06 -4.54
C TYR A 224 -13.23 -1.55 -3.09
N LEU A 225 -13.62 -2.37 -2.11
CA LEU A 225 -13.48 -2.05 -0.70
C LEU A 225 -12.06 -2.31 -0.16
N ILE A 226 -11.43 -3.41 -0.58
CA ILE A 226 -10.12 -3.84 -0.08
C ILE A 226 -8.99 -2.91 -0.55
N VAL A 227 -9.04 -2.43 -1.79
CA VAL A 227 -7.96 -1.62 -2.39
C VAL A 227 -7.67 -0.31 -1.63
N PRO A 228 -8.65 0.56 -1.33
CA PRO A 228 -8.40 1.76 -0.54
C PRO A 228 -7.99 1.44 0.91
N LEU A 229 -8.47 0.32 1.47
CA LEU A 229 -8.12 -0.14 2.82
C LEU A 229 -6.66 -0.56 2.92
N SER A 230 -6.23 -1.45 2.04
CA SER A 230 -4.85 -1.96 1.98
C SER A 230 -3.86 -0.81 1.74
N THR A 231 -4.21 0.09 0.82
CA THR A 231 -3.52 1.35 0.51
C THR A 231 -3.29 2.18 1.76
N THR A 232 -4.36 2.48 2.49
CA THR A 232 -4.31 3.37 3.65
C THR A 232 -3.48 2.76 4.78
N ILE A 233 -3.68 1.46 5.05
CA ILE A 233 -2.92 0.74 6.07
C ILE A 233 -1.42 0.73 5.72
N PHE A 234 -1.07 0.39 4.47
CA PHE A 234 0.31 0.38 4.02
C PHE A 234 0.95 1.76 4.13
N CYS A 235 0.28 2.82 3.66
CA CYS A 235 0.77 4.20 3.76
C CYS A 235 1.00 4.64 5.21
N VAL A 236 -0.01 4.46 6.08
CA VAL A 236 0.08 4.83 7.51
C VAL A 236 1.23 4.11 8.20
N LYS A 237 1.40 2.81 7.91
CA LYS A 237 2.52 2.03 8.43
C LYS A 237 3.81 2.56 7.85
N LEU A 238 4.00 2.58 6.53
CA LEU A 238 5.23 3.00 5.83
C LEU A 238 5.72 4.36 6.29
N LEU A 239 4.89 5.40 6.19
CA LEU A 239 5.29 6.76 6.52
C LEU A 239 5.32 7.07 8.02
N LYS A 240 5.08 6.08 8.90
CA LYS A 240 4.97 6.27 10.36
C LYS A 240 3.96 7.40 10.69
N VAL A 241 2.83 7.48 9.97
CA VAL A 241 1.89 8.62 10.07
C VAL A 241 1.32 8.78 11.48
N ASN A 242 1.06 7.68 12.20
CA ASN A 242 0.60 7.71 13.60
C ASN A 242 1.56 8.47 14.53
N LEU A 243 2.85 8.54 14.20
CA LEU A 243 3.86 9.20 15.02
C LEU A 243 3.94 10.70 14.72
N PHE A 244 3.76 11.11 13.46
CA PHE A 244 3.84 12.53 13.05
C PHE A 244 2.49 13.26 13.06
N TYR A 245 1.39 12.57 12.72
CA TYR A 245 0.05 13.13 12.54
C TYR A 245 -1.05 12.20 13.09
N PRO A 246 -1.14 11.97 14.42
CA PRO A 246 -2.06 10.99 15.00
C PRO A 246 -3.54 11.32 14.80
N LYS A 247 -3.94 12.60 14.78
CA LYS A 247 -5.34 12.98 14.51
C LYS A 247 -5.77 12.61 13.10
N LEU A 248 -4.86 12.74 12.13
CA LEU A 248 -5.15 12.43 10.73
C LEU A 248 -5.38 10.93 10.50
N THR A 249 -4.73 10.06 11.27
CA THR A 249 -4.96 8.62 11.12
C THR A 249 -6.31 8.17 11.64
N HIS A 250 -6.91 8.91 12.59
CA HIS A 250 -8.31 8.72 12.98
C HIS A 250 -9.26 9.20 11.89
N PHE A 251 -8.98 10.36 11.28
CA PHE A 251 -9.74 10.88 10.15
C PHE A 251 -9.74 9.93 8.94
N LEU A 252 -8.59 9.33 8.61
CA LEU A 252 -8.48 8.33 7.54
C LEU A 252 -9.38 7.10 7.78
N LYS A 253 -9.59 6.69 9.03
CA LYS A 253 -10.53 5.61 9.35
C LYS A 253 -11.98 6.01 9.10
N LEU A 254 -12.34 7.25 9.43
CA LEU A 254 -13.69 7.78 9.23
C LEU A 254 -14.08 7.85 7.75
N LEU A 255 -13.12 8.15 6.86
CA LEU A 255 -13.34 8.18 5.42
C LEU A 255 -13.78 6.83 4.83
N PHE A 256 -13.59 5.70 5.53
CA PHE A 256 -14.09 4.41 5.05
C PHE A 256 -15.60 4.25 5.17
N VAL A 257 -16.28 5.03 6.02
CA VAL A 257 -17.72 4.91 6.22
C VAL A 257 -18.50 5.14 4.91
N PRO A 258 -18.26 6.22 4.14
CA PRO A 258 -18.87 6.39 2.82
C PRO A 258 -18.55 5.26 1.83
N VAL A 259 -17.32 4.74 1.83
CA VAL A 259 -16.93 3.63 0.93
C VAL A 259 -17.74 2.37 1.22
N ILE A 260 -17.91 2.04 2.50
CA ILE A 260 -18.71 0.91 2.96
C ILE A 260 -20.19 1.11 2.59
N ILE A 261 -20.74 2.31 2.80
CA ILE A 261 -22.12 2.63 2.45
C ILE A 261 -22.36 2.47 0.94
N LEU A 262 -21.47 3.02 0.11
CA LEU A 262 -21.54 2.85 -1.35
C LEU A 262 -21.43 1.37 -1.74
N ASN A 263 -20.64 0.58 -1.01
CA ASN A 263 -20.43 -0.84 -1.33
C ASN A 263 -21.69 -1.66 -1.04
N ILE A 264 -22.30 -1.42 0.13
CA ILE A 264 -23.59 -2.01 0.49
C ILE A 264 -24.66 -1.60 -0.52
N SER A 265 -24.71 -0.32 -0.90
CA SER A 265 -25.65 0.20 -1.90
C SER A 265 -25.48 -0.49 -3.25
N PHE A 266 -24.24 -0.73 -3.70
CA PHE A 266 -23.96 -1.49 -4.91
C PHE A 266 -24.48 -2.93 -4.83
N HIS A 267 -24.23 -3.64 -3.73
CA HIS A 267 -24.71 -5.02 -3.57
C HIS A 267 -26.24 -5.14 -3.52
N ILE A 268 -26.94 -4.12 -3.04
CA ILE A 268 -28.41 -4.09 -3.02
C ILE A 268 -28.95 -3.75 -4.41
N THR A 269 -28.52 -2.64 -4.99
CA THR A 269 -29.11 -2.08 -6.21
C THR A 269 -28.61 -2.73 -7.49
N HIS A 270 -27.43 -3.37 -7.45
CA HIS A 270 -26.70 -3.85 -8.62
C HIS A 270 -26.45 -2.74 -9.66
N ASN A 271 -26.48 -1.46 -9.25
CA ASN A 271 -26.22 -0.31 -10.12
C ASN A 271 -24.70 -0.05 -10.20
N PHE A 272 -24.14 -0.24 -11.40
CA PHE A 272 -22.73 -0.06 -11.68
C PHE A 272 -22.25 1.39 -11.62
N GLU A 273 -23.14 2.38 -11.71
CA GLU A 273 -22.79 3.79 -11.50
C GLU A 273 -22.24 4.05 -10.09
N ILE A 274 -22.70 3.26 -9.11
CA ILE A 274 -22.21 3.34 -7.72
C ILE A 274 -20.73 2.97 -7.64
N LEU A 275 -20.25 2.02 -8.46
CA LEU A 275 -18.83 1.68 -8.52
C LEU A 275 -17.99 2.83 -9.09
N ALA A 276 -18.50 3.57 -10.07
CA ALA A 276 -17.82 4.78 -10.59
C ALA A 276 -17.69 5.85 -9.50
N TYR A 277 -18.73 6.06 -8.68
CA TYR A 277 -18.64 6.94 -7.52
C TYR A 277 -17.67 6.43 -6.45
N GLN A 278 -17.57 5.10 -6.26
CA GLN A 278 -16.57 4.52 -5.36
C GLN A 278 -15.14 4.76 -5.84
N ASP A 279 -14.87 4.70 -7.13
CA ASP A 279 -13.56 5.00 -7.69
C ASP A 279 -13.17 6.47 -7.51
N LEU A 280 -14.12 7.39 -7.74
CA LEU A 280 -13.93 8.82 -7.43
C LEU A 280 -13.65 9.04 -5.94
N PHE A 281 -14.42 8.40 -5.07
CA PHE A 281 -14.21 8.53 -3.63
C PHE A 281 -12.89 7.91 -3.18
N SER A 282 -12.49 6.78 -3.77
CA SER A 282 -11.20 6.14 -3.55
C SER A 282 -10.04 7.04 -4.00
N SER A 283 -10.22 7.83 -5.07
CA SER A 283 -9.25 8.83 -5.53
C SER A 283 -8.91 9.85 -4.44
N ILE A 284 -9.85 10.20 -3.55
CA ILE A 284 -9.60 11.09 -2.41
C ILE A 284 -8.59 10.47 -1.44
N PHE A 285 -8.68 9.16 -1.14
CA PHE A 285 -7.69 8.47 -0.31
C PHE A 285 -6.30 8.54 -0.93
N TYR A 286 -6.20 8.35 -2.25
CA TYR A 286 -4.93 8.46 -2.95
C TYR A 286 -4.34 9.88 -2.85
N ILE A 287 -5.15 10.92 -3.03
CA ILE A 287 -4.70 12.32 -2.89
C ILE A 287 -4.18 12.58 -1.46
N ILE A 288 -4.91 12.16 -0.44
CA ILE A 288 -4.51 12.39 0.97
C ILE A 288 -3.21 11.66 1.29
N THR A 289 -3.09 10.39 0.89
CA THR A 289 -1.90 9.57 1.15
C THR A 289 -0.68 10.07 0.38
N LEU A 290 -0.86 10.53 -0.86
CA LEU A 290 0.19 11.19 -1.63
C LEU A 290 0.64 12.50 -0.98
N THR A 291 -0.30 13.33 -0.53
CA THR A 291 -0.03 14.59 0.18
C THR A 291 0.78 14.33 1.45
N LEU A 292 0.43 13.28 2.21
CA LEU A 292 1.21 12.85 3.37
C LEU A 292 2.65 12.45 3.01
N GLY A 293 2.82 11.74 1.89
CA GLY A 293 4.13 11.44 1.33
C GLY A 293 4.95 12.70 1.09
N PHE A 294 4.36 13.72 0.45
CA PHE A 294 5.02 15.01 0.20
C PHE A 294 5.38 15.75 1.49
N LEU A 295 4.49 15.80 2.48
CA LEU A 295 4.76 16.44 3.77
C LEU A 295 5.94 15.80 4.52
N LEU A 296 6.14 14.48 4.33
CA LEU A 296 7.18 13.71 5.01
C LEU A 296 8.44 13.50 4.16
N ILE A 297 8.49 14.04 2.94
CA ILE A 297 9.59 13.82 1.98
C ILE A 297 10.95 14.31 2.49
N ARG A 298 10.94 15.37 3.32
CA ARG A 298 12.15 15.94 3.94
C ARG A 298 12.53 15.23 5.24
N LYS A 299 11.65 14.39 5.80
CA LYS A 299 11.85 13.71 7.09
C LYS A 299 12.51 12.34 6.95
N SER A 300 12.29 11.63 5.85
CA SER A 300 12.87 10.29 5.65
C SER A 300 13.20 9.98 4.19
N MET A 301 14.18 9.10 3.97
CA MET A 301 14.60 8.72 2.62
C MET A 301 13.55 7.88 1.91
N TYR A 302 12.86 6.98 2.63
CA TYR A 302 11.83 6.12 2.05
C TYR A 302 10.59 6.90 1.60
N ALA A 303 10.28 8.06 2.21
CA ALA A 303 9.18 8.91 1.77
C ALA A 303 9.39 9.45 0.33
N LYS A 304 10.64 9.67 -0.09
CA LYS A 304 10.95 10.10 -1.47
C LYS A 304 10.54 9.05 -2.50
N TYR A 305 10.95 7.80 -2.28
CA TYR A 305 10.61 6.69 -3.16
C TYR A 305 9.12 6.34 -3.11
N TYR A 306 8.50 6.49 -1.94
CA TYR A 306 7.05 6.41 -1.82
C TYR A 306 6.37 7.44 -2.73
N VAL A 307 6.68 8.73 -2.60
CA VAL A 307 6.06 9.78 -3.42
C VAL A 307 6.25 9.54 -4.92
N ILE A 308 7.45 9.16 -5.36
CA ILE A 308 7.73 8.89 -6.78
C ILE A 308 6.88 7.70 -7.27
N GLY A 309 6.94 6.56 -6.58
CA GLY A 309 6.17 5.38 -6.98
C GLY A 309 4.67 5.63 -6.97
N TYR A 310 4.18 6.27 -5.91
CA TYR A 310 2.76 6.54 -5.74
C TYR A 310 2.21 7.60 -6.72
N SER A 311 3.04 8.56 -7.15
CA SER A 311 2.66 9.53 -8.18
C SER A 311 2.45 8.87 -9.55
N ILE A 312 3.23 7.84 -9.88
CA ILE A 312 3.06 7.07 -11.12
C ILE A 312 1.71 6.35 -11.10
N LEU A 313 1.40 5.63 -10.02
CA LEU A 313 0.11 4.95 -9.85
C LEU A 313 -1.05 5.95 -9.87
N PHE A 314 -0.94 7.05 -9.13
CA PHE A 314 -1.96 8.10 -9.08
C PHE A 314 -2.28 8.63 -10.47
N THR A 315 -1.24 9.01 -11.22
CA THR A 315 -1.40 9.61 -12.54
C THR A 315 -2.00 8.61 -13.52
N VAL A 316 -1.48 7.38 -13.60
CA VAL A 316 -1.93 6.43 -14.63
C VAL A 316 -3.24 5.74 -14.24
N GLY A 317 -3.41 5.37 -12.97
CA GLY A 317 -4.58 4.64 -12.47
C GLY A 317 -5.85 5.48 -12.42
N ILE A 318 -5.78 6.72 -11.90
CA ILE A 318 -6.94 7.61 -11.87
C ILE A 318 -7.31 8.04 -13.28
N LEU A 319 -6.34 8.39 -14.13
CA LEU A 319 -6.64 8.69 -15.52
C LEU A 319 -7.34 7.51 -16.16
N TYR A 320 -6.85 6.28 -16.02
CA TYR A 320 -7.49 5.09 -16.58
C TYR A 320 -8.92 4.88 -16.05
N SER A 321 -9.13 4.93 -14.72
CA SER A 321 -10.46 4.77 -14.11
C SER A 321 -11.42 5.90 -14.52
N ILE A 322 -11.00 7.17 -14.49
CA ILE A 322 -11.84 8.30 -14.91
C ILE A 322 -12.18 8.21 -16.41
N ILE A 323 -11.23 7.81 -17.26
CA ILE A 323 -11.46 7.67 -18.70
C ILE A 323 -12.57 6.64 -18.96
N ILE A 324 -12.53 5.48 -18.29
CA ILE A 324 -13.52 4.43 -18.47
C ILE A 324 -14.86 4.82 -17.82
N ASN A 325 -14.81 5.35 -16.60
CA ASN A 325 -15.98 5.64 -15.79
C ASN A 325 -16.68 6.97 -16.11
N PHE A 326 -16.08 7.85 -16.91
CA PHE A 326 -16.70 9.11 -17.33
C PHE A 326 -16.57 9.38 -18.82
N GLY A 327 -15.94 8.48 -19.59
CA GLY A 327 -15.81 8.61 -21.03
C GLY A 327 -14.90 9.74 -21.49
N LEU A 328 -13.97 10.18 -20.66
CA LEU A 328 -13.02 11.26 -20.97
C LEU A 328 -11.91 10.77 -21.92
N THR A 329 -12.20 10.56 -23.19
CA THR A 329 -11.25 9.94 -24.13
C THR A 329 -10.12 10.86 -24.65
N TYR A 330 -9.88 12.02 -24.04
CA TYR A 330 -8.85 12.96 -24.52
C TYR A 330 -7.42 12.51 -24.21
N ILE A 331 -7.25 11.53 -23.32
CA ILE A 331 -5.94 11.02 -22.91
C ILE A 331 -5.87 9.53 -23.29
N PRO A 332 -4.98 9.12 -24.23
CA PRO A 332 -4.88 7.74 -24.64
C PRO A 332 -4.09 6.90 -23.62
N VAL A 333 -4.74 6.52 -22.51
CA VAL A 333 -4.14 5.58 -21.54
C VAL A 333 -4.55 4.16 -21.89
N SER A 334 -3.60 3.38 -22.42
CA SER A 334 -3.82 1.95 -22.69
C SER A 334 -3.60 1.10 -21.44
N MET A 335 -4.24 -0.07 -21.39
CA MET A 335 -4.03 -1.05 -20.31
C MET A 335 -2.54 -1.45 -20.17
N ASN A 336 -1.80 -1.48 -21.27
CA ASN A 336 -0.36 -1.79 -21.23
C ASN A 336 0.44 -0.70 -20.51
N ILE A 337 0.09 0.58 -20.71
CA ILE A 337 0.71 1.71 -20.01
C ILE A 337 0.40 1.64 -18.52
N LEU A 338 -0.84 1.29 -18.14
CA LEU A 338 -1.22 1.06 -16.75
C LEU A 338 -0.37 -0.03 -16.10
N LYS A 339 -0.26 -1.20 -16.75
CA LYS A 339 0.57 -2.32 -16.29
C LYS A 339 2.05 -1.95 -16.12
N LEU A 340 2.61 -1.16 -17.05
CA LEU A 340 3.99 -0.66 -16.92
C LEU A 340 4.16 0.31 -15.74
N GLY A 341 3.19 1.21 -15.53
CA GLY A 341 3.17 2.10 -14.38
C GLY A 341 3.16 1.32 -13.06
N VAL A 342 2.38 0.25 -13.00
CA VAL A 342 2.28 -0.62 -11.82
C VAL A 342 3.58 -1.40 -11.60
N ILE A 343 4.23 -1.91 -12.65
CA ILE A 343 5.56 -2.53 -12.54
C ILE A 343 6.58 -1.57 -11.91
N ALA A 344 6.60 -0.31 -12.37
CA ALA A 344 7.48 0.71 -11.83
C ALA A 344 7.15 1.03 -10.37
N GLU A 345 5.87 1.21 -10.05
CA GLU A 345 5.37 1.48 -8.71
C GLU A 345 5.74 0.35 -7.73
N ILE A 346 5.42 -0.91 -8.04
CA ILE A 346 5.70 -2.03 -7.13
C ILE A 346 7.21 -2.23 -6.92
N THR A 347 8.04 -1.88 -7.91
CA THR A 347 9.49 -1.91 -7.76
C THR A 347 9.97 -0.79 -6.82
N LEU A 348 9.50 0.44 -7.02
CA LEU A 348 9.86 1.61 -6.21
C LEU A 348 9.38 1.46 -4.77
N LEU A 349 8.18 0.92 -4.54
CA LEU A 349 7.64 0.71 -3.21
C LEU A 349 8.31 -0.45 -2.46
N THR A 350 8.71 -1.51 -3.17
CA THR A 350 9.59 -2.54 -2.60
C THR A 350 10.89 -1.91 -2.10
N PHE A 351 11.49 -1.03 -2.90
CA PHE A 351 12.70 -0.31 -2.49
C PHE A 351 12.46 0.62 -1.29
N ALA A 352 11.34 1.35 -1.28
CA ALA A 352 10.95 2.19 -0.13
C ALA A 352 10.78 1.36 1.16
N ALA A 353 10.15 0.18 1.07
CA ALA A 353 9.99 -0.74 2.20
C ALA A 353 11.34 -1.26 2.73
N ILE A 354 12.28 -1.59 1.83
CA ILE A 354 13.65 -2.00 2.20
C ILE A 354 14.39 -0.86 2.91
N LEU A 355 14.34 0.35 2.37
CA LEU A 355 15.00 1.52 2.99
C LEU A 355 14.46 1.77 4.40
N LYS A 356 13.15 1.66 4.57
CA LYS A 356 12.53 1.78 5.88
C LYS A 356 12.97 0.65 6.82
N ALA A 357 12.95 -0.60 6.38
CA ALA A 357 13.38 -1.72 7.21
C ALA A 357 14.82 -1.55 7.70
N LYS A 358 15.70 -1.04 6.83
CA LYS A 358 17.09 -0.71 7.16
C LYS A 358 17.21 0.43 8.18
N GLU A 359 16.37 1.45 8.07
CA GLU A 359 16.32 2.56 9.04
C GLU A 359 15.90 2.06 10.42
N VAL A 360 14.82 1.27 10.49
CA VAL A 360 14.35 0.66 11.74
C VAL A 360 15.42 -0.25 12.35
N PHE A 361 16.12 -1.05 11.54
CA PHE A 361 17.21 -1.89 12.02
C PHE A 361 18.33 -1.05 12.67
N ARG A 362 18.71 0.08 12.06
CA ARG A 362 19.71 1.00 12.61
C ARG A 362 19.23 1.67 13.90
N GLU A 363 17.96 2.08 13.97
CA GLU A 363 17.36 2.63 15.19
C GLU A 363 17.42 1.60 16.33
N ASN A 364 17.03 0.34 16.06
CA ASN A 364 17.04 -0.73 17.05
C ASN A 364 18.45 -1.08 17.54
N GLU A 365 19.46 -1.05 16.67
CA GLU A 365 20.86 -1.27 17.07
C GLU A 365 21.36 -0.16 18.00
N LYS A 366 21.03 1.11 17.72
CA LYS A 366 21.38 2.24 18.60
C LYS A 366 20.74 2.10 19.96
N ILE A 367 19.43 1.81 20.00
CA ILE A 367 18.70 1.58 21.26
C ILE A 367 19.34 0.42 22.04
N LYS A 368 19.71 -0.67 21.36
CA LYS A 368 20.39 -1.80 22.00
C LYS A 368 21.73 -1.40 22.61
N GLN A 369 22.51 -0.57 21.93
CA GLN A 369 23.78 -0.05 22.45
C GLN A 369 23.59 0.85 23.67
N GLU A 370 22.60 1.76 23.63
CA GLU A 370 22.25 2.62 24.76
C GLU A 370 21.81 1.80 25.98
N LEU A 371 20.99 0.76 25.77
CA LEU A 371 20.56 -0.14 26.85
C LEU A 371 21.74 -0.89 27.48
N VAL A 372 22.69 -1.36 26.67
CA VAL A 372 23.91 -2.02 27.18
C VAL A 372 24.80 -1.04 27.97
N LEU A 373 24.88 0.22 27.55
CA LEU A 373 25.59 1.25 28.31
C LEU A 373 24.90 1.56 29.63
N GLN A 374 23.58 1.70 29.61
CA GLN A 374 22.78 1.91 30.82
C GLN A 374 22.89 0.73 31.80
N SER A 375 22.87 -0.51 31.30
CA SER A 375 23.03 -1.69 32.17
C SER A 375 24.41 -1.70 32.84
N LYS A 376 25.49 -1.40 32.08
CA LYS A 376 26.84 -1.26 32.64
C LYS A 376 26.93 -0.18 33.71
N ASN A 377 26.27 0.97 33.50
CA ASN A 377 26.23 2.04 34.50
C ASN A 377 25.49 1.61 35.77
N ILE A 378 24.38 0.87 35.63
CA ILE A 378 23.67 0.31 36.78
C ILE A 378 24.56 -0.68 37.54
N ASP A 379 25.28 -1.56 36.85
CA ASP A 379 26.18 -2.52 37.48
C ASP A 379 27.35 -1.82 38.20
N PHE A 380 27.92 -0.79 37.58
CA PHE A 380 28.93 0.06 38.21
C PHE A 380 28.40 0.77 39.46
N LEU A 381 27.20 1.34 39.42
CA LEU A 381 26.57 1.97 40.58
C LEU A 381 26.24 0.96 41.68
N LYS A 382 25.81 -0.25 41.33
CA LYS A 382 25.61 -1.35 42.28
C LYS A 382 26.92 -1.75 42.95
N GLN A 383 28.01 -1.90 42.20
CA GLN A 383 29.34 -2.18 42.75
C GLN A 383 29.84 -1.05 43.65
N LYS A 384 29.65 0.21 43.24
CA LYS A 384 30.00 1.37 44.07
C LYS A 384 29.19 1.40 45.37
N ASN A 385 27.90 1.08 45.31
CA ASN A 385 27.05 0.99 46.51
C ASN A 385 27.40 -0.23 47.38
N GLN A 386 27.81 -1.36 46.79
CA GLN A 386 28.33 -2.53 47.53
C GLN A 386 29.67 -2.23 48.19
N ASN A 387 30.58 -1.53 47.51
CA ASN A 387 31.81 -1.01 48.10
C ASN A 387 31.55 0.07 49.15
N LYS A 388 30.40 0.77 49.10
CA LYS A 388 29.95 1.65 50.18
C LYS A 388 29.36 0.88 51.37
N LYS A 389 28.83 -0.31 51.13
CA LYS A 389 28.42 -1.31 52.15
C LYS A 389 29.60 -1.94 52.91
N ILE A 390 30.84 -1.67 52.50
CA ILE A 390 32.07 -1.97 53.27
C ILE A 390 32.08 -1.26 54.65
N SER A 391 31.10 -0.42 54.98
CA SER A 391 31.03 0.18 56.32
C SER A 391 30.55 -0.77 57.43
N ASP A 392 29.66 -1.74 57.24
CA ASP A 392 29.03 -2.36 58.44
C ASP A 392 29.97 -3.33 59.21
N GLU A 393 30.76 -4.13 58.50
CA GLU A 393 31.79 -4.98 59.14
C GLU A 393 32.96 -4.17 59.71
N LYS A 394 33.37 -3.10 59.03
CA LYS A 394 34.42 -2.19 59.52
C LYS A 394 33.92 -1.35 60.71
N LEU A 395 32.69 -0.85 60.65
CA LEU A 395 32.04 -0.14 61.76
C LEU A 395 31.89 -1.06 62.96
N ASP A 396 31.54 -2.34 62.78
CA ASP A 396 31.48 -3.31 63.87
C ASP A 396 32.88 -3.65 64.41
N PHE A 397 33.88 -3.83 63.55
CA PHE A 397 35.28 -4.02 63.96
C PHE A 397 35.80 -2.84 64.79
N ILE A 398 35.56 -1.60 64.35
CA ILE A 398 35.98 -0.38 65.05
C ILE A 398 35.21 -0.24 66.37
N SER A 399 33.90 -0.48 66.33
CA SER A 399 33.06 -0.45 67.52
C SER A 399 33.49 -1.48 68.56
N LYS A 400 33.95 -2.67 68.13
CA LYS A 400 34.52 -3.70 69.02
C LYS A 400 35.90 -3.28 69.53
N LYS A 401 36.79 -2.84 68.65
CA LYS A 401 38.17 -2.43 68.97
C LYS A 401 38.22 -1.31 70.01
N TYR A 402 37.34 -0.32 69.88
CA TYR A 402 37.27 0.83 70.80
C TYR A 402 36.12 0.73 71.82
N GLN A 403 35.50 -0.44 71.95
CA GLN A 403 34.49 -0.75 72.98
C GLN A 403 33.36 0.29 73.04
N PHE A 404 32.73 0.55 71.89
CA PHE A 404 31.57 1.44 71.82
C PHE A 404 30.37 0.82 72.52
N THR A 405 29.69 1.64 73.34
CA THR A 405 28.41 1.27 73.93
C THR A 405 27.35 1.10 72.84
N LYS A 406 26.24 0.41 73.14
CA LYS A 406 25.14 0.22 72.18
C LYS A 406 24.72 1.55 71.52
N ARG A 407 24.61 2.61 72.33
CA ARG A 407 24.18 3.93 71.85
C ARG A 407 25.26 4.66 71.03
N GLU A 408 26.53 4.46 71.37
CA GLU A 408 27.64 4.99 70.57
C GLU A 408 27.75 4.29 69.20
N LYS A 409 27.45 2.98 69.13
CA LYS A 409 27.40 2.24 67.85
C LYS A 409 26.33 2.75 66.90
N GLU A 410 25.23 3.28 67.44
CA GLU A 410 24.14 3.87 66.65
C GLU A 410 24.49 5.31 66.20
N VAL A 411 25.10 6.10 67.10
CA VAL A 411 25.46 7.50 66.83
C VAL A 411 26.65 7.62 65.86
N PHE A 412 27.66 6.77 66.00
CA PHE A 412 28.90 6.80 65.23
C PHE A 412 28.73 6.79 63.69
N PRO A 413 27.97 5.87 63.08
CA PRO A 413 27.78 5.86 61.63
C PRO A 413 27.03 7.09 61.13
N MET A 414 26.12 7.65 61.93
CA MET A 414 25.42 8.89 61.56
C MET A 414 26.36 10.09 61.56
N ILE A 415 27.36 10.11 62.45
CA ILE A 415 28.42 11.13 62.42
C ILE A 415 29.23 11.05 61.13
N LEU A 416 29.63 9.84 60.72
CA LEU A 416 30.41 9.61 59.49
C LEU A 416 29.61 9.88 58.20
N LYS A 417 28.28 9.71 58.23
CA LYS A 417 27.37 10.09 57.13
C LYS A 417 27.20 11.61 56.98
N GLY A 418 27.65 12.41 57.96
CA GLY A 418 27.58 13.87 57.93
C GLY A 418 26.37 14.48 58.65
N ASN A 419 25.54 13.69 59.34
CA ASN A 419 24.31 14.18 59.99
C ASN A 419 24.63 15.10 61.17
N ASN A 420 24.11 16.33 61.24
CA ASN A 420 24.34 17.21 62.39
C ASN A 420 23.67 16.68 63.67
N ASN A 421 23.98 17.26 64.83
CA ASN A 421 23.47 16.73 66.11
C ASN A 421 21.94 16.80 66.25
N GLN A 422 21.29 17.72 65.55
CA GLN A 422 19.83 17.79 65.48
C GLN A 422 19.27 16.61 64.66
N GLN A 423 19.83 16.36 63.48
CA GLN A 423 19.42 15.26 62.61
C GLN A 423 19.60 13.90 63.29
N ILE A 424 20.69 13.70 64.03
CA ILE A 424 20.92 12.46 64.80
C ILE A 424 19.93 12.33 65.96
N ALA A 425 19.60 13.45 66.63
CA ALA A 425 18.65 13.48 67.73
C ALA A 425 17.25 13.08 67.26
N ASP A 426 16.84 13.62 66.12
CA ASP A 426 15.56 13.32 65.48
C ASP A 426 15.49 11.87 64.98
N GLU A 427 16.56 11.36 64.35
CA GLU A 427 16.60 10.00 63.79
C GLU A 427 16.64 8.91 64.88
N LEU A 428 17.31 9.18 66.00
CA LEU A 428 17.42 8.24 67.13
C LEU A 428 16.37 8.47 68.23
N PHE A 429 15.48 9.44 68.06
CA PHE A 429 14.46 9.83 69.03
C PHE A 429 15.03 10.13 70.44
N ILE A 430 16.10 10.93 70.51
CA ILE A 430 16.74 11.38 71.77
C ILE A 430 17.03 12.87 71.76
N SER A 431 17.33 13.44 72.93
CA SER A 431 17.71 14.86 73.02
C SER A 431 19.05 15.16 72.31
N ILE A 432 19.20 16.38 71.79
CA ILE A 432 20.46 16.88 71.23
C ILE A 432 21.60 16.79 72.25
N ASN A 433 21.30 17.01 73.53
CA ASN A 433 22.28 16.91 74.62
C ASN A 433 22.79 15.47 74.78
N THR A 434 21.91 14.48 74.63
CA THR A 434 22.25 13.06 74.62
C THR A 434 23.15 12.72 73.42
N VAL A 435 22.88 13.27 72.24
CA VAL A 435 23.75 13.12 71.06
C VAL A 435 25.13 13.74 71.28
N LYS A 436 25.19 14.96 71.86
CA LYS A 436 26.46 15.62 72.20
C LYS A 436 27.29 14.78 73.17
N TYR A 437 26.64 14.19 74.18
CA TYR A 437 27.28 13.29 75.13
C TYR A 437 27.90 12.07 74.44
N HIS A 438 27.13 11.32 73.64
CA HIS A 438 27.66 10.16 72.92
C HIS A 438 28.73 10.53 71.89
N SER A 439 28.59 11.67 71.21
CA SER A 439 29.60 12.17 70.26
C SER A 439 30.93 12.48 70.97
N LYS A 440 30.88 13.10 72.16
CA LYS A 440 32.07 13.38 72.97
C LYS A 440 32.78 12.09 73.38
N ASN A 441 32.05 11.10 73.86
CA ASN A 441 32.63 9.82 74.25
C ASN A 441 33.26 9.07 73.07
N ILE A 442 32.62 9.12 71.88
CA ILE A 442 33.19 8.57 70.64
C ILE A 442 34.51 9.26 70.30
N TYR A 443 34.57 10.59 70.41
CA TYR A 443 35.79 11.35 70.13
C TYR A 443 36.92 11.02 71.10
N GLU A 444 36.61 10.90 72.40
CA GLU A 444 37.57 10.49 73.43
C GLU A 444 38.11 9.08 73.17
N LYS A 445 37.24 8.11 72.87
CA LYS A 445 37.63 6.71 72.59
C LYS A 445 38.46 6.57 71.31
N LEU A 446 38.28 7.47 70.34
CA LEU A 446 39.06 7.48 69.09
C LEU A 446 40.26 8.43 69.14
N HIS A 447 40.49 9.11 70.28
CA HIS A 447 41.55 10.10 70.48
C HIS A 447 41.54 11.23 69.44
N VAL A 448 40.35 11.71 69.07
CA VAL A 448 40.15 12.87 68.20
C VAL A 448 39.50 14.01 68.98
N LYS A 449 39.77 15.26 68.62
CA LYS A 449 39.29 16.46 69.33
C LYS A 449 38.08 17.09 68.68
N SER A 450 37.76 16.73 67.44
CA SER A 450 36.65 17.34 66.71
C SER A 450 35.99 16.40 65.72
N ARG A 451 34.76 16.75 65.33
CA ARG A 451 34.03 16.10 64.25
C ARG A 451 34.81 16.09 62.93
N LEU A 452 35.46 17.21 62.61
CA LEU A 452 36.28 17.36 61.41
C LEU A 452 37.48 16.40 61.44
N GLU A 453 38.16 16.31 62.58
CA GLU A 453 39.28 15.39 62.78
C GLU A 453 38.83 13.93 62.72
N LEU A 454 37.66 13.60 63.28
CA LEU A 454 37.05 12.28 63.10
C LEU A 454 36.79 11.97 61.63
N THR A 455 36.11 12.86 60.90
CA THR A 455 35.83 12.62 59.47
C THR A 455 37.12 12.54 58.64
N ALA A 456 38.13 13.36 58.96
CA ALA A 456 39.42 13.34 58.28
C ALA A 456 40.21 12.04 58.55
N LEU A 457 40.15 11.50 59.78
CA LEU A 457 40.78 10.23 60.14
C LEU A 457 40.24 9.06 59.30
N PHE A 458 38.94 9.07 59.02
CA PHE A 458 38.26 8.01 58.26
C PHE A 458 38.39 8.20 56.74
N VAL A 459 38.38 9.44 56.26
CA VAL A 459 38.63 9.74 54.84
C VAL A 459 40.09 9.48 54.46
N LYS A 460 41.07 9.75 55.33
CA LYS A 460 42.51 9.64 55.02
C LYS A 460 43.06 8.21 55.12
N LYS A 461 42.39 7.29 55.83
CA LYS A 461 42.88 5.92 56.04
C LYS A 461 42.34 4.88 55.04
N ASP A 462 41.52 5.26 54.06
CA ASP A 462 40.74 4.31 53.22
C ASP A 462 40.14 3.15 54.07
N LEU A 463 39.65 3.52 55.26
CA LEU A 463 38.90 2.63 56.16
C LEU A 463 37.41 2.84 55.96
#